data_AF-A0A0T6AP44-F1
#
_entry.id   AF-A0A0T6AP44-F1
#
_cell.length_a   1.000
_cell.length_b   1.000
_cell.length_c   1.000
_cell.angle_alpha   90.00
_cell.angle_beta   90.00
_cell.angle_gamma   90.00
#
_symmetry.space_group_name_H-M   'P 1'
#
loop_
_entity.id
_entity.type
_entity.pdbx_description
1 polymer ?
#
loop_
_entity_poly.entity_id
_entity_poly.type
_entity_poly.pdbx_seq_one_letter_code
_entity_poly.pdbx_strand_id
1 'polypeptide(L)' 'MHMHWQCSCGHVAHGDSEDEIVRKAQEHMRKDHGKEVSREEVLQAAKAASH' A
#
# COMPACT_ATOMS: atom_id res chain seq x y z
N MET A 1 -12.50 7.39 4.50
CA MET A 1 -11.62 6.78 5.51
C MET A 1 -10.22 7.04 5.03
N HIS A 2 -9.42 7.85 5.72
CA HIS A 2 -8.04 8.08 5.26
C HIS A 2 -7.21 6.84 5.59
N MET A 3 -6.69 6.18 4.56
CA MET A 3 -5.84 5.00 4.67
C MET A 3 -4.43 5.38 4.23
N HIS A 4 -3.43 4.83 4.90
CA HIS A 4 -2.06 4.90 4.42
C HIS A 4 -1.43 3.51 4.43
N TRP A 5 -0.53 3.28 3.48
CA TRP A 5 0.28 2.08 3.38
C TRP A 5 1.75 2.48 3.43
N GLN A 6 2.53 1.79 4.25
CA GLN A 6 3.96 2.04 4.41
C GLN A 6 4.76 0.85 3.91
N CYS A 7 5.71 1.13 3.02
CA CYS A 7 6.72 0.18 2.59
C CYS A 7 7.92 0.20 3.55
N SER A 8 8.58 -0.93 3.73
CA SER A 8 9.82 -1.02 4.51
C SER A 8 10.97 -0.19 3.94
N CYS A 9 10.91 0.21 2.68
CA CYS A 9 11.87 1.13 2.06
C CYS A 9 11.69 2.60 2.47
N GLY A 10 10.65 2.92 3.26
CA GLY A 10 10.33 4.27 3.71
C GLY A 10 9.30 4.99 2.83
N HIS A 11 8.84 4.39 1.73
CA HIS A 11 7.75 4.95 0.91
C HIS A 11 6.41 4.87 1.65
N VAL A 12 5.62 5.95 1.58
CA VAL A 12 4.28 6.00 2.16
C VAL A 12 3.28 6.39 1.07
N ALA A 13 2.27 5.56 0.86
CA ALA A 13 1.15 5.83 -0.03
C ALA A 13 -0.08 6.21 0.81
N HIS A 14 -0.74 7.32 0.48
CA HIS A 14 -2.01 7.73 1.09
C HIS A 14 -3.15 7.55 0.10
N GLY A 15 -4.35 7.23 0.57
CA GLY A 15 -5.55 7.13 -0.26
C GLY A 15 -6.83 7.20 0.58
N ASP A 16 -7.92 7.55 -0.08
CA ASP A 16 -9.23 7.72 0.58
C ASP A 16 -10.10 6.47 0.50
N SER A 17 -9.61 5.43 -0.18
CA SER A 17 -10.28 4.15 -0.43
C SER A 17 -9.30 2.99 -0.50
N GLU A 18 -9.78 1.78 -0.19
CA GLU A 18 -9.01 0.54 -0.26
C GLU A 18 -8.37 0.34 -1.64
N ASP A 19 -9.14 0.52 -2.72
CA ASP A 19 -8.65 0.35 -4.09
C ASP A 19 -7.59 1.39 -4.48
N GLU A 20 -7.66 2.61 -3.95
CA GLU A 20 -6.67 3.64 -4.22
C GLU A 20 -5.32 3.28 -3.59
N ILE A 21 -5.34 2.80 -2.34
CA ILE A 21 -4.15 2.33 -1.63
C ILE A 21 -3.56 1.09 -2.30
N VAL A 22 -4.40 0.13 -2.68
CA VAL A 22 -3.97 -1.10 -3.36
C VAL A 22 -3.27 -0.75 -4.67
N ARG A 23 -3.87 0.11 -5.49
CA ARG A 23 -3.28 0.54 -6.75
C ARG A 23 -1.93 1.21 -6.54
N LYS A 24 -1.84 2.15 -5.58
CA LYS A 24 -0.59 2.88 -5.28
C LYS A 24 0.51 1.97 -4.76
N ALA A 25 0.20 1.07 -3.82
CA ALA A 25 1.16 0.12 -3.28
C ALA A 25 1.66 -0.88 -4.35
N GLN A 26 0.75 -1.45 -5.14
CA GLN A 26 1.12 -2.35 -6.24
C GLN A 26 1.95 -1.67 -7.30
N GLU A 27 1.63 -0.42 -7.64
CA GLU A 27 2.41 0.39 -8.57
C GLU A 27 3.84 0.60 -8.06
N HIS A 28 3.99 0.98 -6.77
CA HIS A 28 5.30 1.13 -6.13
C HIS A 28 6.07 -0.19 -6.09
N MET A 29 5.45 -1.28 -5.61
CA MET A 29 6.11 -2.59 -5.56
C MET A 29 6.59 -3.07 -6.93
N ARG A 30 5.81 -2.82 -7.99
CA ARG A 30 6.19 -3.17 -9.36
C ARG A 30 7.32 -2.28 -9.89
N LYS A 31 7.27 -0.97 -9.66
CA LYS A 31 8.23 -0.01 -10.22
C LYS A 31 9.57 0.01 -9.47
N ASP A 32 9.51 0.04 -8.14
CA ASP A 32 10.69 0.24 -7.28
C ASP A 32 11.31 -1.08 -6.82
N HIS A 33 10.52 -2.15 -6.75
CA HIS A 33 10.99 -3.46 -6.27
C HIS A 33 10.89 -4.58 -7.31
N GLY A 34 10.25 -4.35 -8.46
CA GLY A 34 10.01 -5.39 -9.47
C GLY A 34 9.18 -6.56 -8.93
N LYS A 35 8.38 -6.33 -7.88
CA LYS A 35 7.59 -7.35 -7.18
C LYS A 35 6.11 -7.08 -7.35
N GLU A 36 5.33 -8.16 -7.41
CA GLU A 36 3.88 -8.09 -7.32
C GLU A 36 3.46 -8.37 -5.88
N VAL A 37 2.49 -7.60 -5.40
CA VAL A 37 1.89 -7.74 -4.06
C VAL A 37 0.38 -7.90 -4.23
N SER A 38 -0.22 -8.78 -3.45
CA SER A 38 -1.65 -9.03 -3.54
C SER A 38 -2.46 -7.92 -2.84
N ARG A 39 -3.72 -7.74 -3.26
CA ARG A 39 -4.64 -6.75 -2.67
C ARG A 39 -4.76 -6.95 -1.17
N GLU A 40 -4.89 -8.19 -0.72
CA GLU A 40 -5.05 -8.54 0.69
C GLU A 40 -3.82 -8.16 1.53
N GLU A 41 -2.61 -8.44 1.04
CA GLU A 41 -1.37 -8.05 1.71
C GLU A 41 -1.26 -6.53 1.88
N VAL A 42 -1.61 -5.77 0.84
CA VAL A 42 -1.62 -4.30 0.93
C VAL A 42 -2.63 -3.83 1.96
N LEU A 43 -3.85 -4.37 1.95
CA LEU A 43 -4.90 -3.95 2.86
C LEU A 43 -4.60 -4.33 4.30
N GLN A 44 -3.98 -5.48 4.55
CA GLN A 44 -3.53 -5.88 5.87
C GLN A 44 -2.45 -4.91 6.40
N ALA A 45 -1.46 -4.58 5.57
CA ALA A 45 -0.42 -3.63 5.91
C ALA A 45 -0.99 -2.20 6.16
N ALA A 46 -1.94 -1.76 5.35
CA ALA A 46 -2.58 -0.46 5.50
C ALA A 46 -3.47 -0.36 6.76
N LYS A 47 -4.16 -1.44 7.10
CA LYS A 47 -4.95 -1.54 8.35
C LYS A 47 -4.04 -1.54 9.58
N ALA A 48 -2.91 -2.24 9.53
CA ALA A 48 -1.93 -2.26 10.62
C ALA A 48 -1.31 -0.88 10.89
N ALA A 49 -1.21 -0.03 9.86
CA ALA A 49 -0.66 1.32 9.98
C ALA A 49 -1.68 2.36 10.51
N SER A 50 -2.97 2.03 10.54
CA SER A 50 -4.05 2.93 10.99
C SER A 50 -4.26 2.95 12.52
N HIS A 51 -3.30 2.49 13.31
CA HIS A 51 -3.41 2.28 14.77
C HIS A 51 -2.25 2.91 15.54
#